data_AF-A0A1H9VUY4-F1
#
_entry.id   AF-A0A1H9VUY4-F1
#
_cell.length_a   1.000
_cell.length_b   1.000
_cell.length_c   1.000
_cell.angle_alpha   90.00
_cell.angle_beta   90.00
_cell.angle_gamma   90.00
#
_symmetry.space_group_name_H-M   'P 1'
#
loop_
_entity.id
_entity.type
_entity.pdbx_description
1 polymer ?
#
loop_
_entity_poly.entity_id
_entity_poly.type
_entity_poly.pdbx_seq_one_letter_code
_entity_poly.pdbx_strand_id
1 'polypeptide(L)' 'MIILVILIPVVSIMIGLYLITQGLWELRIGENQTRYAKLMFTGLFLVIILPVLIFLFGNLLNMQIG' A
#
# COMPACT_ATOMS: atom_id res chain seq x y z
N MET A 1 -19.18 3.64 -9.10
CA MET A 1 -17.93 3.00 -9.55
C MET A 1 -16.71 3.89 -9.33
N ILE A 2 -16.71 5.14 -9.82
CA ILE A 2 -15.57 6.09 -9.69
C ILE A 2 -15.11 6.32 -8.24
N ILE A 3 -16.05 6.47 -7.31
CA ILE A 3 -15.75 6.66 -5.89
C ILE A 3 -14.93 5.49 -5.31
N LEU A 4 -15.20 4.25 -5.74
CA LEU A 4 -14.50 3.08 -5.24
C LEU A 4 -13.04 3.05 -5.71
N VAL A 5 -12.81 3.45 -6.98
CA VAL A 5 -11.47 3.53 -7.61
C VAL A 5 -10.59 4.57 -6.93
N ILE A 6 -11.18 5.62 -6.34
CA ILE A 6 -10.45 6.64 -5.57
C ILE A 6 -10.30 6.23 -4.11
N LEU A 7 -11.35 5.69 -3.48
CA LEU A 7 -11.36 5.38 -2.05
C LEU A 7 -10.40 4.23 -1.70
N ILE A 8 -10.33 3.18 -2.51
CA ILE A 8 -9.45 2.03 -2.27
C ILE A 8 -7.97 2.44 -2.15
N PRO A 9 -7.37 3.17 -3.11
CA PRO A 9 -5.98 3.59 -2.99
C PRO A 9 -5.75 4.54 -1.81
N VAL A 10 -6.71 5.41 -1.47
CA VAL A 10 -6.59 6.28 -0.27
C VAL A 10 -6.50 5.46 1.02
N VAL A 11 -7.41 4.50 1.21
CA VAL A 11 -7.40 3.62 2.39
C VAL A 11 -6.13 2.76 2.42
N SER A 12 -5.68 2.25 1.26
CA SER A 12 -4.42 1.52 1.14
C SER A 12 -3.23 2.36 1.60
N ILE A 13 -3.14 3.62 1.17
CA ILE A 13 -2.07 4.53 1.57
C ILE A 13 -2.11 4.77 3.09
N MET A 14 -3.30 5.00 3.67
CA MET A 14 -3.43 5.18 5.12
C MET A 14 -2.91 3.97 5.92
N ILE A 15 -3.31 2.77 5.51
CA ILE A 15 -2.85 1.53 6.15
C ILE A 15 -1.34 1.36 5.94
N GLY A 16 -0.84 1.62 4.73
CA GLY A 16 0.58 1.51 4.41
C GLY A 16 1.45 2.46 5.24
N LEU A 17 1.04 3.72 5.39
CA LEU A 17 1.71 4.70 6.25
C LEU A 17 1.71 4.29 7.73
N TYR A 18 0.61 3.72 8.21
CA TYR A 18 0.55 3.18 9.56
C TYR A 18 1.58 2.04 9.75
N LEU A 19 1.67 1.10 8.81
CA LEU A 19 2.64 0.01 8.87
C LEU A 19 4.09 0.51 8.78
N ILE A 20 4.36 1.51 7.95
CA ILE A 20 5.69 2.15 7.87
C ILE A 20 6.05 2.77 9.23
N THR A 21 5.10 3.48 9.85
CA THR A 21 5.32 4.10 11.17
C THR A 21 5.61 3.05 12.24
N GLN A 22 4.87 1.93 12.24
CA GLN A 22 5.15 0.79 13.13
C GLN A 22 6.50 0.14 12.83
N GLY A 23 6.88 0.00 11.56
CA GLY A 23 8.21 -0.48 11.16
C GLY A 23 9.31 0.42 11.72
N LEU A 24 9.21 1.73 11.52
CA LEU A 24 10.20 2.69 12.05
C LEU A 24 10.29 2.65 13.58
N TRP A 25 9.17 2.38 14.27
CA TRP A 25 9.15 2.16 15.71
C TRP A 25 9.93 0.91 16.12
N GLU A 26 9.73 -0.21 15.40
CA GLU A 26 10.49 -1.44 15.62
C GLU A 26 12.00 -1.25 15.34
N LEU A 27 12.35 -0.45 14.33
CA LEU A 27 13.75 -0.09 14.06
C LEU A 27 14.37 0.70 15.22
N ARG A 28 13.60 1.59 15.84
CA ARG A 28 14.05 2.36 17.02
C ARG A 28 14.34 1.45 18.21
N ILE A 29 13.49 0.46 18.47
CA ILE A 29 13.68 -0.47 19.58
C ILE A 29 14.84 -1.44 19.28
N GLY A 30 14.96 -1.88 18.03
CA GLY A 30 16.06 -2.73 17.57
C GLY A 30 15.95 -4.21 17.99
N GLU A 31 14.88 -4.61 18.68
CA GLU A 31 14.70 -5.99 19.16
C GLU A 31 14.34 -6.98 18.04
N ASN A 32 13.53 -6.58 17.06
CA ASN A 32 12.99 -7.51 16.05
C ASN A 32 13.13 -7.00 14.61
N GLN A 33 14.31 -7.23 14.03
CA GLN A 33 14.64 -6.84 12.65
C GLN A 33 13.74 -7.51 11.60
N THR A 34 13.29 -8.74 11.85
CA THR A 34 12.38 -9.46 10.94
C THR A 34 11.01 -8.79 10.90
N ARG A 35 10.50 -8.36 12.05
CA ARG A 35 9.23 -7.62 12.14
C ARG A 35 9.34 -6.26 11.46
N TYR A 36 10.44 -5.54 11.67
CA TYR A 36 10.75 -4.31 10.94
C TYR A 36 10.66 -4.50 9.43
N ALA A 37 11.41 -5.47 8.88
CA ALA A 37 11.46 -5.71 7.44
C ALA A 37 10.07 -6.04 6.87
N LYS A 38 9.30 -6.88 7.57
CA LYS A 38 7.94 -7.25 7.15
C LYS A 38 7.00 -6.05 7.14
N LEU A 39 7.03 -5.21 8.18
CA LEU A 39 6.18 -4.02 8.28
C LEU A 39 6.55 -2.98 7.21
N MET A 40 7.84 -2.69 7.03
CA MET A 40 8.31 -1.75 6.01
C MET A 40 7.97 -2.22 4.60
N PHE A 41 8.25 -3.47 4.27
CA PHE A 41 7.99 -4.00 2.93
C PHE A 41 6.48 -3.98 2.61
N THR A 42 5.65 -4.42 3.57
CA THR A 42 4.19 -4.42 3.40
C THR A 42 3.65 -3.00 3.30
N GLY A 43 4.13 -2.08 4.14
CA GLY A 43 3.71 -0.69 4.13
C GLY A 43 4.08 0.02 2.82
N LEU A 44 5.32 -0.13 2.36
CA LEU A 44 5.77 0.42 1.08
C LEU A 44 5.04 -0.20 -0.11
N PHE A 45 4.75 -1.50 -0.08
CA PHE A 45 3.93 -2.16 -1.09
C PHE A 45 2.54 -1.51 -1.19
N LEU A 46 1.88 -1.26 -0.06
CA LEU A 46 0.55 -0.65 -0.01
C LEU A 46 0.54 0.83 -0.44
N VAL A 47 1.62 1.57 -0.21
CA VAL A 47 1.72 2.99 -0.58
C VAL A 47 2.11 3.17 -2.05
N ILE A 48 3.00 2.33 -2.59
CA ILE A 48 3.62 2.56 -3.90
C ILE A 48 3.08 1.59 -4.94
N ILE A 49 3.16 0.29 -4.67
CA ILE A 49 2.91 -0.73 -5.68
C ILE A 49 1.40 -0.92 -5.89
N LEU A 50 0.64 -1.05 -4.81
CA LEU A 50 -0.78 -1.36 -4.88
C LEU A 50 -1.60 -0.27 -5.61
N PRO A 51 -1.39 1.04 -5.38
CA PRO A 51 -2.13 2.08 -6.11
C PRO A 51 -1.83 2.07 -7.61
N VAL A 52 -0.56 1.86 -7.99
CA VAL A 52 -0.16 1.73 -9.41
C VAL A 52 -0.83 0.52 -10.05
N LEU A 53 -0.88 -0.63 -9.34
CA LEU A 53 -1.55 -1.83 -9.83
C LEU A 53 -3.04 -1.57 -10.07
N ILE A 54 -3.73 -0.94 -9.11
CA ILE A 54 -5.16 -0.61 -9.22
C ILE A 54 -5.42 0.29 -10.42
N PHE A 55 -4.57 1.29 -10.65
CA PHE A 55 -4.69 2.17 -11.81
C PHE A 55 -4.50 1.42 -13.14
N LEU A 56 -3.47 0.58 -13.23
CA LEU A 56 -3.21 -0.23 -14.43
C LEU A 56 -4.36 -1.21 -14.72
N PHE A 57 -4.85 -1.92 -13.70
CA PHE A 57 -5.99 -2.82 -13.84
C PHE A 57 -7.27 -2.08 -14.22
N GLY A 58 -7.53 -0.92 -13.63
CA GLY A 58 -8.66 -0.08 -13.99
C GLY A 58 -8.64 0.33 -15.47
N ASN A 59 -7.47 0.72 -15.98
CA ASN A 59 -7.30 1.08 -17.39
C ASN A 59 -7.45 -0.13 -18.33
N LEU A 60 -6.90 -1.29 -17.96
CA LEU A 60 -7.02 -2.51 -18.75
C LEU A 60 -8.48 -2.94 -18.90
N LEU A 61 -9.25 -2.92 -17.82
CA LEU A 61 -10.68 -3.23 -17.86
C LEU A 61 -11.46 -2.25 -18.75
N ASN A 62 -11.10 -0.96 -18.73
CA ASN A 62 -11.74 0.03 -19.59
C ASN A 62 -11.46 -0.22 -21.08
N MET A 63 -10.25 -0.69 -21.44
CA MET A 63 -9.91 -1.05 -22.82
C MET A 63 -10.63 -2.29 -23.36
N GLN A 64 -11.08 -3.21 -22.49
CA GLN A 64 -11.77 -4.43 -22.92
C GLN A 64 -13.29 -4.24 -23.09
N ILE A 65 -13.84 -3.18 -22.52
CA ILE A 65 -15.30 -2.92 -22.47
C ILE A 65 -15.71 -1.81 -23.45
N GLY A 66 -14.75 -1.01 -23.94
CA GLY A 66 -14.95 0.00 -25.00
C GLY A 66 -14.68 -0.55 -26.39
#